data_AF-A0A966D6F8-F1
#
_entry.id   AF-A0A966D6F8-F1
#
_cell.length_a   1.000
_cell.length_b   1.000
_cell.length_c   1.000
_cell.angle_alpha   90.00
_cell.angle_beta   90.00
_cell.angle_gamma   90.00
#
_symmetry.space_group_name_H-M   'P 1'
#
loop_
_entity.id
_entity.type
_entity.pdbx_description
1 polymer ?
#
loop_
_entity_poly.entity_id
_entity_poly.type
_entity_poly.pdbx_seq_one_letter_code
_entity_poly.pdbx_strand_id
1 'polypeptide(L)'
;MFISKIIFNFENLKSDNYLKKLSYYKVNEIKFNKKIIFITGENGIGKTTLLEVLAYNFNLNKFGGSKNFILDESNEPEINQFVKLVKELDKPKDSFFFRSDTFFNLEKDLIKYNCPSYNYSGEKSFKEQSRGESFMSFFRNRIGNNGLYFFDEPETALSFDNQILFLFLLKQFERDANQIFIYFDCKKFSNFQKC
;
A
#
# COMPACT_ATOMS: atom_id res chain seq x y z
N MET A 1 2.74 4.38 16.28
CA MET A 1 2.59 3.21 15.38
C MET A 1 1.16 2.74 15.53
N PHE A 2 0.51 2.27 14.46
CA PHE A 2 -0.93 2.01 14.45
C PHE A 2 -1.28 0.51 14.42
N ILE A 3 -0.42 -0.29 13.81
CA ILE A 3 -0.52 -1.74 13.72
C ILE A 3 0.77 -2.32 14.30
N SER A 4 0.67 -3.13 15.35
CA SER A 4 1.84 -3.82 15.92
C SER A 4 1.97 -5.25 15.49
N LYS A 5 0.87 -5.90 15.12
CA LYS A 5 0.89 -7.33 14.80
C LYS A 5 -0.32 -7.75 13.98
N ILE A 6 -0.11 -8.73 13.11
CA ILE A 6 -1.16 -9.53 12.49
C ILE A 6 -1.07 -10.97 13.02
N ILE A 7 -2.22 -11.54 13.37
CA ILE A 7 -2.38 -12.92 13.84
C ILE A 7 -3.22 -13.65 12.80
N PHE A 8 -2.80 -14.86 12.45
CA PHE A 8 -3.52 -15.73 11.52
C PHE A 8 -4.09 -16.94 12.27
N ASN A 9 -5.34 -17.28 11.99
CA ASN A 9 -5.97 -18.52 12.43
C ASN A 9 -6.53 -19.26 11.22
N PHE A 10 -5.78 -20.26 10.77
CA PHE A 10 -6.06 -21.04 9.57
C PHE A 10 -6.60 -22.45 9.86
N GLU A 11 -6.96 -22.75 11.12
CA GLU A 11 -7.27 -24.11 11.60
C GLU A 11 -8.40 -24.80 10.83
N ASN A 12 -9.40 -24.04 10.35
CA ASN A 12 -10.59 -24.57 9.69
C ASN A 12 -10.59 -24.38 8.16
N LEU A 13 -9.42 -24.15 7.55
CA LEU A 13 -9.34 -23.99 6.09
C LEU A 13 -9.59 -25.32 5.36
N LYS A 14 -10.58 -25.30 4.45
CA LYS A 14 -10.87 -26.40 3.52
C LYS A 14 -9.60 -26.87 2.79
N SER A 15 -9.53 -28.16 2.46
CA SER A 15 -8.36 -28.79 1.83
C SER A 15 -7.91 -28.13 0.52
N ASP A 16 -8.86 -27.59 -0.24
CA ASP A 16 -8.70 -27.01 -1.58
C ASP A 16 -8.59 -25.47 -1.59
N ASN A 17 -8.61 -24.82 -0.42
CA ASN A 17 -8.59 -23.36 -0.36
C ASN A 17 -7.23 -22.78 -0.80
N TYR A 18 -7.26 -21.78 -1.70
CA TYR A 18 -6.04 -21.17 -2.26
C TYR A 18 -5.17 -20.48 -1.20
N LEU A 19 -5.73 -20.07 -0.05
CA LEU A 19 -5.00 -19.45 1.05
C LEU A 19 -3.88 -20.36 1.59
N LYS A 20 -3.98 -21.69 1.37
CA LYS A 20 -2.90 -22.65 1.67
C LYS A 20 -1.64 -22.46 0.82
N LYS A 21 -1.74 -21.75 -0.32
CA LYS A 21 -0.60 -21.42 -1.19
C LYS A 21 0.17 -20.19 -0.72
N LEU A 22 -0.38 -19.42 0.23
CA LEU A 22 0.31 -18.26 0.77
C LEU A 22 1.55 -18.71 1.54
N SER A 23 2.66 -18.01 1.34
CA SER A 23 3.94 -18.32 2.00
C SER A 23 3.86 -18.30 3.53
N TYR A 24 2.91 -17.53 4.08
CA TYR A 24 2.66 -17.37 5.50
C TYR A 24 1.48 -18.22 6.04
N TYR A 25 0.96 -19.20 5.28
CA TYR A 25 -0.13 -20.07 5.74
C TYR A 25 0.19 -20.83 7.04
N LYS A 26 1.45 -21.17 7.30
CA LYS A 26 1.87 -21.84 8.54
C LYS A 26 2.40 -20.88 9.61
N VAL A 27 2.26 -19.58 9.39
CA VAL A 27 2.73 -18.55 10.32
C VAL A 27 1.56 -18.14 11.20
N ASN A 28 1.72 -18.28 12.51
CA ASN A 28 0.67 -17.88 13.46
C ASN A 28 0.59 -16.36 13.61
N GLU A 29 1.73 -15.66 13.47
CA GLU A 29 1.81 -14.22 13.66
C GLU A 29 2.97 -13.55 12.94
N ILE A 30 2.78 -12.28 12.58
CA ILE A 30 3.84 -11.38 12.14
C ILE A 30 3.78 -10.12 12.99
N LYS A 31 4.91 -9.77 13.65
CA LYS A 31 5.05 -8.55 14.45
C LYS A 31 5.71 -7.43 13.62
N PHE A 32 5.20 -6.21 13.76
CA PHE A 32 5.71 -5.02 13.10
C PHE A 32 6.38 -4.12 14.14
N ASN A 33 7.71 -4.06 14.10
CA ASN A 33 8.52 -3.32 15.07
C ASN A 33 9.11 -2.03 14.49
N LYS A 34 8.74 -1.69 13.26
CA LYS A 34 9.25 -0.54 12.50
C LYS A 34 8.08 0.24 11.92
N LYS A 35 8.29 1.55 11.73
CA LYS A 35 7.31 2.43 11.08
C LYS A 35 7.24 2.20 9.58
N ILE A 36 8.37 1.94 8.94
CA ILE A 36 8.41 1.54 7.53
C ILE A 36 8.65 0.03 7.48
N ILE A 37 7.70 -0.69 6.88
CA ILE A 37 7.74 -2.14 6.70
C ILE A 37 7.84 -2.43 5.20
N PHE A 38 8.92 -3.10 4.81
CA PHE A 38 9.08 -3.65 3.46
C PHE A 38 8.59 -5.10 3.44
N ILE A 39 7.69 -5.41 2.51
CA ILE A 39 7.17 -6.74 2.23
C ILE A 39 7.79 -7.17 0.91
N THR A 40 8.59 -8.24 0.92
CA THR A 40 9.36 -8.70 -0.25
C THR A 40 9.17 -10.19 -0.48
N GLY A 41 9.50 -10.66 -1.68
CA GLY A 41 9.52 -12.08 -2.03
C GLY A 41 9.04 -12.31 -3.47
N GLU A 42 8.86 -13.57 -3.89
CA GLU A 42 8.46 -13.89 -5.26
C GLU A 42 7.01 -13.51 -5.57
N ASN A 43 6.64 -13.47 -6.85
CA ASN A 43 5.26 -13.17 -7.25
C ASN A 43 4.35 -14.36 -6.95
N GLY A 44 3.15 -14.09 -6.44
CA GLY A 44 2.19 -15.13 -6.05
C GLY A 44 2.31 -15.63 -4.61
N ILE A 45 3.27 -15.16 -3.80
CA ILE A 45 3.43 -15.63 -2.41
C ILE A 45 2.44 -15.03 -1.40
N GLY A 46 1.58 -14.10 -1.85
CA GLY A 46 0.56 -13.46 -1.01
C GLY A 46 0.85 -12.04 -0.50
N LYS A 47 1.79 -11.31 -1.11
CA LYS A 47 2.21 -9.95 -0.67
C LYS A 47 1.07 -8.93 -0.78
N THR A 48 0.47 -8.81 -1.97
CA THR A 48 -0.72 -7.98 -2.21
C THR A 48 -1.88 -8.39 -1.32
N THR A 49 -2.15 -9.69 -1.17
CA THR A 49 -3.19 -10.21 -0.27
C THR A 49 -2.98 -9.77 1.19
N LEU A 50 -1.72 -9.73 1.65
CA LEU A 50 -1.38 -9.23 2.97
C LEU A 50 -1.62 -7.71 3.08
N LEU A 51 -1.25 -6.92 2.08
CA LEU A 51 -1.55 -5.48 2.07
C LEU A 51 -3.07 -5.22 2.04
N GLU A 52 -3.81 -5.96 1.23
CA GLU A 52 -5.28 -5.85 1.11
C GLU A 52 -5.96 -6.11 2.44
N VAL A 53 -5.58 -7.15 3.19
CA VAL A 53 -6.19 -7.42 4.51
C VAL A 53 -5.86 -6.31 5.52
N LEU A 54 -4.64 -5.78 5.49
CA LEU A 54 -4.25 -4.67 6.36
C LEU A 54 -5.04 -3.40 6.00
N ALA A 55 -5.16 -3.07 4.72
CA ALA A 55 -5.88 -1.91 4.22
C ALA A 55 -7.39 -2.00 4.51
N TYR A 56 -8.00 -3.17 4.25
CA TYR A 56 -9.41 -3.43 4.51
C TYR A 56 -9.76 -3.22 5.99
N ASN A 57 -8.90 -3.68 6.91
CA ASN A 57 -9.07 -3.45 8.36
C ASN A 57 -8.99 -1.97 8.77
N PHE A 58 -8.61 -1.06 7.88
CA PHE A 58 -8.65 0.39 8.06
C PHE A 58 -9.69 1.09 7.19
N ASN A 59 -10.70 0.34 6.71
CA ASN A 59 -11.80 0.82 5.87
C ASN A 59 -11.32 1.41 4.54
N LEU A 60 -10.29 0.79 3.95
CA LEU A 60 -9.80 1.14 2.62
C LEU A 60 -10.26 0.11 1.60
N ASN A 61 -10.50 0.55 0.37
CA ASN A 61 -10.92 -0.31 -0.73
C ASN A 61 -9.72 -1.15 -1.24
N LYS A 62 -9.94 -2.43 -1.60
CA LYS A 62 -8.91 -3.32 -2.15
C LYS A 62 -8.27 -2.80 -3.45
N PHE A 63 -8.97 -1.95 -4.19
CA PHE A 63 -8.49 -1.28 -5.41
C PHE A 63 -7.70 0.00 -5.15
N GLY A 64 -7.48 0.36 -3.88
CA GLY A 64 -6.75 1.56 -3.47
C GLY A 64 -7.65 2.76 -3.19
N GLY A 65 -7.03 3.87 -2.80
CA GLY A 65 -7.70 5.13 -2.46
C GLY A 65 -7.76 5.43 -0.95
N SER A 66 -8.48 6.50 -0.62
CA SER A 66 -8.81 6.91 0.75
C SER A 66 -10.12 6.30 1.25
N LYS A 67 -10.41 6.42 2.55
CA LYS A 67 -11.66 5.94 3.17
C LYS A 67 -12.96 6.45 2.56
N ASN A 68 -12.91 7.61 1.88
CA ASN A 68 -14.08 8.25 1.28
C ASN A 68 -14.55 7.59 -0.03
N PHE A 69 -13.80 6.62 -0.57
CA PHE A 69 -14.27 5.82 -1.70
C PHE A 69 -15.27 4.77 -1.19
N ILE A 70 -16.39 4.60 -1.91
CA ILE A 70 -17.47 3.67 -1.53
C ILE A 70 -16.87 2.28 -1.33
N LEU A 71 -17.01 1.76 -0.11
CA LEU A 71 -16.69 0.37 0.21
C LEU A 71 -17.87 -0.49 -0.25
N ASP A 72 -17.69 -1.18 -1.37
CA ASP A 72 -18.58 -2.28 -1.74
C ASP A 72 -18.21 -3.51 -0.88
N GLU A 73 -19.18 -4.08 -0.16
CA GLU A 73 -19.02 -5.24 0.72
C GLU A 73 -18.49 -6.48 -0.02
N SER A 74 -18.64 -6.54 -1.35
CA SER A 74 -17.98 -7.54 -2.20
C SER A 74 -16.44 -7.40 -2.26
N ASN A 75 -15.87 -6.39 -1.59
CA ASN A 75 -14.43 -6.13 -1.53
C ASN A 75 -13.72 -6.67 -0.29
N GLU A 76 -14.39 -7.40 0.60
CA GLU A 76 -13.69 -8.07 1.71
C GLU A 76 -12.71 -9.13 1.17
N PRO A 77 -11.41 -9.07 1.54
CA PRO A 77 -10.48 -10.13 1.21
C PRO A 77 -10.88 -11.43 1.91
N GLU A 78 -10.95 -12.57 1.19
CA GLU A 78 -11.36 -13.86 1.79
C GLU A 78 -10.51 -14.25 3.01
N ILE A 79 -9.23 -13.85 3.03
CA ILE A 79 -8.33 -14.07 4.15
C ILE A 79 -8.77 -13.37 5.45
N ASN A 80 -9.59 -12.31 5.35
CA ASN A 80 -9.93 -11.44 6.49
C ASN A 80 -10.62 -12.20 7.63
N GLN A 81 -11.46 -13.20 7.30
CA GLN A 81 -12.10 -14.08 8.30
C GLN A 81 -11.12 -14.90 9.14
N PHE A 82 -9.87 -15.07 8.68
CA PHE A 82 -8.81 -15.82 9.34
C PHE A 82 -7.76 -14.91 9.98
N VAL A 83 -7.99 -13.60 9.98
CA VAL A 83 -7.02 -12.60 10.41
C VAL A 83 -7.54 -11.81 11.60
N LYS A 84 -6.68 -11.63 12.60
CA LYS A 84 -6.88 -10.65 13.67
C LYS A 84 -5.76 -9.63 13.63
N LEU A 85 -6.13 -8.37 13.43
CA LEU A 85 -5.19 -7.26 13.47
C LEU A 85 -5.10 -6.66 14.88
N VAL A 86 -3.90 -6.61 15.44
CA VAL A 86 -3.63 -5.92 16.69
C VAL A 86 -3.30 -4.46 16.37
N LYS A 87 -4.28 -3.60 16.66
CA LYS A 87 -4.18 -2.15 16.49
C LYS A 87 -3.74 -1.52 17.81
N GLU A 88 -2.89 -0.52 17.72
CA GLU A 88 -2.46 0.29 18.87
C GLU A 88 -3.55 1.30 19.29
N LEU A 89 -3.39 1.91 20.45
CA LEU A 89 -4.34 2.92 20.98
C LEU A 89 -4.41 4.17 20.10
N ASP A 90 -3.26 4.58 19.57
CA ASP A 90 -3.19 5.71 18.65
C ASP A 90 -3.89 5.37 17.33
N LYS A 91 -4.76 6.27 16.87
CA LYS A 91 -5.41 6.15 15.57
C LYS A 91 -4.71 7.04 14.55
N PRO A 92 -4.51 6.57 13.30
CA PRO A 92 -3.97 7.42 12.26
C PRO A 92 -4.98 8.54 11.93
N LYS A 93 -4.48 9.76 11.75
CA LYS A 93 -5.29 10.92 11.31
C LYS A 93 -5.88 10.69 9.92
N ASP A 94 -5.15 9.93 9.10
CA ASP A 94 -5.50 9.67 7.71
C ASP A 94 -4.91 8.32 7.27
N SER A 95 -5.52 7.70 6.27
CA SER A 95 -4.98 6.49 5.66
C SER A 95 -5.26 6.41 4.17
N PHE A 96 -4.32 5.79 3.45
CA PHE A 96 -4.41 5.65 2.00
C PHE A 96 -3.77 4.35 1.52
N PHE A 97 -4.40 3.70 0.54
CA PHE A 97 -3.85 2.55 -0.14
C PHE A 97 -3.50 2.92 -1.58
N PHE A 98 -2.21 3.03 -1.88
CA PHE A 98 -1.71 3.26 -3.23
C PHE A 98 -1.55 1.93 -3.95
N ARG A 99 -2.02 1.88 -5.19
CA ARG A 99 -1.68 0.82 -6.13
C ARG A 99 -1.28 1.44 -7.46
N SER A 100 -0.19 0.94 -8.03
CA SER A 100 0.33 1.46 -9.30
C SER A 100 -0.62 1.21 -10.48
N ASP A 101 -1.33 0.08 -10.48
CA ASP A 101 -2.27 -0.35 -11.52
C ASP A 101 -3.52 0.55 -11.60
N THR A 102 -4.00 1.03 -10.46
CA THR A 102 -5.18 1.90 -10.39
C THR A 102 -4.85 3.40 -10.34
N PHE A 103 -3.60 3.77 -10.01
CA PHE A 103 -3.19 5.16 -9.87
C PHE A 103 -3.48 6.03 -11.10
N PHE A 104 -3.25 5.52 -12.31
CA PHE A 104 -3.51 6.31 -13.53
C PHE A 104 -5.01 6.50 -13.81
N ASN A 105 -5.86 5.61 -13.31
CA ASN A 105 -7.30 5.82 -13.37
C ASN A 105 -7.71 6.90 -12.37
N LEU A 106 -7.14 6.88 -11.16
CA LEU A 106 -7.32 7.97 -10.19
C LEU A 106 -6.87 9.32 -10.76
N GLU A 107 -5.71 9.39 -11.41
CA GLU A 107 -5.22 10.62 -12.06
C GLU A 107 -6.21 11.13 -13.10
N LYS A 108 -6.71 10.24 -13.98
CA LYS A 108 -7.71 10.58 -14.99
C LYS A 108 -9.02 11.05 -14.36
N ASP A 109 -9.47 10.41 -13.30
CA ASP A 109 -10.72 10.78 -12.61
C ASP A 109 -10.57 12.16 -11.94
N LEU A 110 -9.46 12.41 -11.25
CA LEU A 110 -9.18 13.72 -10.65
C LEU A 110 -9.17 14.84 -11.68
N ILE A 111 -8.56 14.58 -12.85
CA ILE A 111 -8.57 15.49 -14.00
C ILE A 111 -9.99 15.69 -14.55
N LYS A 112 -10.74 14.61 -14.75
CA LYS A 112 -12.06 14.61 -15.40
C LYS A 112 -13.11 15.31 -14.56
N TYR A 113 -13.13 15.02 -13.26
CA TYR A 113 -14.11 15.54 -12.32
C TYR A 113 -13.70 16.89 -11.71
N ASN A 114 -12.51 17.41 -12.07
CA ASN A 114 -11.97 18.68 -11.60
C ASN A 114 -12.11 18.87 -10.08
N CYS A 115 -11.79 17.82 -9.31
CA CYS A 115 -12.01 17.76 -7.88
C CYS A 115 -11.06 18.71 -7.14
N PRO A 116 -11.48 19.92 -6.72
CA PRO A 116 -10.58 20.94 -6.18
C PRO A 116 -10.07 20.56 -4.79
N SER A 117 -10.82 19.70 -4.08
CA SER A 117 -10.53 19.23 -2.73
C SER A 117 -9.28 18.36 -2.62
N TYR A 118 -8.72 17.92 -3.76
CA TYR A 118 -7.58 17.02 -3.82
C TYR A 118 -6.47 17.62 -4.67
N ASN A 119 -5.74 18.61 -4.12
CA ASN A 119 -4.55 19.14 -4.78
C ASN A 119 -3.34 18.17 -4.63
N TYR A 120 -3.44 16.99 -5.24
CA TYR A 120 -2.35 16.01 -5.23
C TYR A 120 -1.27 16.30 -6.28
N SER A 121 -1.60 17.08 -7.32
CA SER A 121 -0.66 17.44 -8.39
C SER A 121 0.29 18.57 -7.98
N GLY A 122 -0.06 19.36 -6.95
CA GLY A 122 0.76 20.44 -6.43
C GLY A 122 0.59 21.72 -7.25
N GLU A 123 1.71 22.33 -7.67
CA GLU A 123 1.70 23.59 -8.41
C GLU A 123 1.35 23.44 -9.89
N LYS A 124 1.65 22.28 -10.49
CA LYS A 124 1.32 21.96 -11.89
C LYS A 124 0.12 21.02 -11.94
N SER A 125 -0.63 21.06 -13.03
CA SER A 125 -1.68 20.09 -13.27
C SER A 125 -1.08 18.73 -13.64
N PHE A 126 -1.76 17.62 -13.30
CA PHE A 126 -1.32 16.28 -13.71
C PHE A 126 -1.17 16.13 -15.24
N LYS A 127 -1.90 16.93 -16.05
CA LYS A 127 -1.77 16.93 -17.52
C LYS A 127 -0.42 17.44 -18.03
N GLU A 128 0.27 18.24 -17.23
CA GLU A 128 1.53 18.89 -17.57
C GLU A 128 2.74 18.17 -16.96
N GLN A 129 2.50 17.08 -16.24
CA GLN A 129 3.52 16.29 -15.57
C GLN A 129 3.80 15.02 -16.36
N SER A 130 5.07 14.61 -16.41
CA SER A 130 5.41 13.24 -16.81
C SER A 130 4.89 12.24 -15.77
N ARG A 131 4.75 10.97 -16.15
CA ARG A 131 4.25 9.93 -15.22
C ARG A 131 5.02 9.87 -13.90
N GLY A 132 6.35 10.03 -13.96
CA GLY A 132 7.20 10.06 -12.77
C GLY A 132 6.97 11.31 -11.91
N GLU A 133 6.75 12.47 -12.53
CA GLU A 133 6.43 13.71 -11.82
C GLU A 133 5.04 13.68 -11.18
N SER A 134 4.02 13.14 -11.87
CA SER A 134 2.68 12.95 -11.31
C SER A 134 2.73 12.07 -10.06
N PHE A 135 3.50 10.97 -10.14
CA PHE A 135 3.71 10.09 -9.01
C PHE A 135 4.40 10.83 -7.86
N MET A 136 5.56 11.46 -8.09
CA MET A 136 6.30 12.15 -7.04
C MET A 136 5.52 13.30 -6.40
N SER A 137 4.76 14.06 -7.20
CA SER A 137 3.87 15.12 -6.72
C SER A 137 2.77 14.52 -5.84
N PHE A 138 2.16 13.42 -6.28
CA PHE A 138 1.17 12.72 -5.48
C PHE A 138 1.73 12.31 -4.11
N PHE A 139 2.89 11.67 -4.04
CA PHE A 139 3.47 11.25 -2.75
C PHE A 139 3.75 12.43 -1.83
N ARG A 140 4.27 13.55 -2.37
CA ARG A 140 4.57 14.75 -1.58
C ARG A 140 3.32 15.44 -1.03
N ASN A 141 2.22 15.42 -1.78
CA ASN A 141 1.00 16.14 -1.41
C ASN A 141 -0.04 15.26 -0.70
N ARG A 142 -0.03 13.94 -0.95
CA ARG A 142 -0.98 13.00 -0.33
C ARG A 142 -0.51 12.52 1.03
N ILE A 143 0.79 12.29 1.21
CA ILE A 143 1.31 11.77 2.48
C ILE A 143 1.46 12.94 3.44
N GLY A 144 0.65 12.91 4.49
CA GLY A 144 0.72 13.86 5.59
C GLY A 144 1.39 13.25 6.81
N ASN A 145 1.16 13.87 7.96
CA ASN A 145 1.72 13.46 9.24
C ASN A 145 0.74 12.60 10.04
N ASN A 146 1.26 11.68 10.83
CA ASN A 146 0.50 10.76 11.69
C ASN A 146 -0.55 9.94 10.90
N GLY A 147 -0.19 9.48 9.71
CA GLY A 147 -1.02 8.68 8.81
C GLY A 147 -0.53 7.25 8.61
N LEU A 148 -1.44 6.39 8.14
CA LEU A 148 -1.19 4.99 7.83
C LEU A 148 -1.28 4.76 6.32
N TYR A 149 -0.19 4.31 5.71
CA TYR A 149 -0.08 4.22 4.26
C TYR A 149 0.29 2.81 3.82
N PHE A 150 -0.34 2.33 2.75
CA PHE A 150 -0.05 1.04 2.12
C PHE A 150 0.31 1.30 0.66
N PHE A 151 1.44 0.79 0.18
CA PHE A 151 1.89 0.95 -1.21
C PHE A 151 2.12 -0.41 -1.86
N ASP A 152 1.36 -0.69 -2.91
CA ASP A 152 1.50 -1.87 -3.76
C ASP A 152 2.28 -1.51 -5.02
N GLU A 153 3.48 -2.09 -5.16
CA GLU A 153 4.39 -1.97 -6.30
C GLU A 153 4.66 -0.51 -6.77
N PRO A 154 5.01 0.43 -5.87
CA PRO A 154 5.25 1.83 -6.24
C PRO A 154 6.35 2.00 -7.30
N GLU A 155 7.34 1.12 -7.33
CA GLU A 155 8.46 1.11 -8.29
C GLU A 155 8.05 0.80 -9.72
N THR A 156 6.87 0.22 -9.95
CA THR A 156 6.39 -0.08 -11.31
C THR A 156 6.07 1.19 -12.08
N ALA A 157 5.63 2.25 -11.39
CA ALA A 157 5.31 3.55 -11.98
C ALA A 157 6.51 4.52 -12.05
N LEU A 158 7.69 4.13 -11.53
CA LEU A 158 8.85 5.01 -11.39
C LEU A 158 10.05 4.62 -12.25
N SER A 159 10.72 5.63 -12.82
CA SER A 159 12.09 5.53 -13.34
C SER A 159 13.09 5.28 -12.20
N PHE A 160 14.30 4.85 -12.53
CA PHE A 160 15.36 4.56 -11.54
C PHE A 160 15.65 5.76 -10.61
N ASP A 161 15.85 6.96 -11.18
CA ASP A 161 16.13 8.17 -10.39
C ASP A 161 14.98 8.51 -9.44
N ASN A 162 13.74 8.31 -9.89
CA ASN A 162 12.57 8.54 -9.05
C ASN A 162 12.40 7.47 -7.97
N GLN A 163 12.85 6.22 -8.19
CA GLN A 163 12.89 5.20 -7.13
C GLN A 163 13.88 5.61 -6.02
N ILE A 164 15.05 6.15 -6.39
CA ILE A 164 16.00 6.70 -5.41
C ILE A 164 15.37 7.87 -4.66
N LEU A 165 14.73 8.80 -5.36
CA LEU A 165 14.06 9.94 -4.74
C LEU A 165 12.92 9.51 -3.80
N PHE A 166 12.17 8.47 -4.18
CA PHE A 166 11.13 7.88 -3.36
C PHE A 166 11.70 7.32 -2.05
N LEU A 167 12.85 6.63 -2.08
CA LEU A 167 13.53 6.17 -0.86
C LEU A 167 13.91 7.34 0.07
N PHE A 168 14.35 8.47 -0.48
CA PHE A 168 14.61 9.68 0.31
C PHE A 168 13.33 10.25 0.94
N LEU A 169 12.21 10.23 0.22
CA LEU A 169 10.91 10.66 0.77
C LEU A 169 10.43 9.74 1.90
N LEU A 170 10.58 8.42 1.76
CA LEU A 170 10.21 7.48 2.82
C LEU A 170 10.90 7.83 4.15
N LYS A 171 12.18 8.19 4.10
CA LYS A 171 12.94 8.62 5.29
C LYS A 171 12.38 9.91 5.92
N GLN A 172 11.82 10.81 5.12
CA GLN A 172 11.12 11.98 5.64
C GLN A 172 9.81 11.57 6.32
N PHE A 173 9.00 10.75 5.64
CA PHE A 173 7.70 10.31 6.17
C PHE A 173 7.81 9.50 7.47
N GLU A 174 8.92 8.79 7.71
CA GLU A 174 9.16 8.10 8.99
C GLU A 174 9.18 9.07 10.20
N ARG A 175 9.74 10.27 9.98
CA ARG A 175 9.88 11.31 11.00
C ARG A 175 8.53 11.92 11.36
N ASP A 176 7.58 11.90 10.43
CA ASP A 176 6.25 12.49 10.56
C ASP A 176 5.25 11.61 11.34
N ALA A 177 5.76 10.67 12.15
CA ALA A 177 4.96 9.71 12.92
C ALA A 177 4.06 8.79 12.07
N ASN A 178 4.38 8.62 10.80
CA ASN A 178 3.65 7.71 9.92
C ASN A 178 3.97 6.24 10.19
N GLN A 179 3.07 5.36 9.78
CA GLN A 179 3.37 3.95 9.55
C GLN A 179 3.07 3.61 8.10
N ILE A 180 4.02 2.96 7.43
CA ILE A 180 4.00 2.71 6.00
C ILE A 180 4.34 1.25 5.75
N PHE A 181 3.49 0.56 5.00
CA PHE A 181 3.74 -0.78 4.48
C PHE A 181 3.95 -0.69 2.97
N ILE A 182 5.02 -1.29 2.50
CA ILE A 182 5.41 -1.19 1.08
C ILE A 182 5.73 -2.58 0.57
N TYR A 183 5.10 -2.97 -0.53
CA TYR A 183 5.44 -4.14 -1.29
C TYR A 183 6.20 -3.74 -2.56
N PHE A 184 7.35 -4.38 -2.81
CA PHE A 184 8.13 -4.25 -4.05
C PHE A 184 8.18 -5.58 -4.83
N ASP A 185 7.95 -5.54 -6.14
CA ASP A 185 8.23 -6.65 -7.05
C ASP A 185 9.74 -6.84 -7.23
N CYS A 186 10.26 -7.95 -6.71
CA CYS A 186 11.66 -8.31 -6.79
C CYS A 186 12.15 -8.61 -8.23
N LYS A 187 11.27 -8.78 -9.23
CA LYS A 187 11.68 -9.06 -10.61
C LYS A 187 12.48 -7.92 -11.26
N LYS A 188 12.32 -6.68 -10.81
CA LYS A 188 13.11 -5.56 -11.36
C LYS A 188 14.58 -5.57 -10.89
N PHE A 189 14.90 -6.25 -9.79
CA PHE A 189 16.26 -6.30 -9.26
C PHE A 189 17.10 -7.47 -9.80
N SER A 190 16.49 -8.53 -10.34
CA SER A 190 17.22 -9.70 -10.87
C SER A 190 17.94 -9.43 -12.20
N ASN A 191 17.55 -8.40 -12.95
CA ASN A 191 18.28 -7.95 -14.14
C ASN A 191 19.59 -7.22 -13.83
N PHE A 192 19.89 -6.93 -12.55
CA PHE A 192 21.12 -6.25 -12.13
C PHE A 192 22.28 -7.22 -11.80
N GLN A 193 22.06 -8.54 -11.82
CA GLN A 193 23.13 -9.53 -11.60
C GLN A 193 23.86 -9.97 -12.88
N LYS A 194 23.66 -9.27 -14.01
CA LYS A 194 24.28 -9.62 -15.30
C LYS A 194 25.21 -8.55 -15.90
N CYS A 195 25.70 -7.60 -15.10
CA CYS A 195 26.77 -6.70 -15.53
C CYS A 195 28.09 -7.07 -14.86
#